data_AF-A0A803N912-F1
#
_entry.id   AF-A0A803N912-F1
#
_cell.length_a   1.000
_cell.length_b   1.000
_cell.length_c   1.000
_cell.angle_alpha   90.00
_cell.angle_beta   90.00
_cell.angle_gamma   90.00
#
_symmetry.space_group_name_H-M   'P 1'
#
loop_
_entity.id
_entity.type
_entity.pdbx_description
1 polymer ?
#
loop_
_entity_poly.entity_id
_entity_poly.type
_entity_poly.pdbx_seq_one_letter_code
_entity_poly.pdbx_strand_id
1 'polypeptide(L)'
;MVDLPGVTKEDVKIVVDQGRVLQISGDRGGASDHREVGSEAAKDGDKWHRIERSRGKFCRRFQLPQNAEADEVKANMENGVLKVIIPKQEMKKPEKKVIEIEEK
;
A
#
# COMPACT_ATOMS: atom_id res chain seq x y z
N MET A 1 -2.23 6.60 -2.77
CA MET A 1 -1.16 7.10 -1.86
C MET A 1 -1.46 6.57 -0.47
N VAL A 2 -0.43 6.31 0.34
CA VAL A 2 -0.58 5.76 1.69
C VAL A 2 0.29 6.57 2.67
N ASP A 3 -0.32 7.06 3.75
CA ASP A 3 0.39 7.82 4.78
C ASP A 3 1.04 6.87 5.78
N LEU A 4 2.37 6.89 5.82
CA LEU A 4 3.25 6.06 6.62
C LEU A 4 4.30 6.91 7.38
N PRO A 5 3.89 7.93 8.17
CA PRO A 5 4.84 8.76 8.90
C PRO A 5 5.58 7.93 9.95
N GLY A 6 6.91 8.10 10.00
CA GLY A 6 7.78 7.39 10.94
C GLY A 6 7.98 5.90 10.62
N VAL A 7 7.64 5.46 9.40
CA VAL A 7 7.95 4.12 8.88
C VAL A 7 9.08 4.27 7.87
N THR A 8 10.09 3.41 7.91
CA THR A 8 11.17 3.42 6.91
C THR A 8 10.82 2.51 5.74
N LYS A 9 11.52 2.66 4.60
CA LYS A 9 11.26 1.82 3.41
C LYS A 9 11.51 0.33 3.68
N GLU A 10 12.41 0.02 4.61
CA GLU A 10 12.75 -1.34 5.02
C GLU A 10 11.60 -2.02 5.77
N ASP A 11 10.77 -1.24 6.47
CA ASP A 11 9.60 -1.71 7.21
C ASP A 11 8.35 -1.85 6.33
N VAL A 12 8.46 -1.60 5.02
CA VAL A 12 7.36 -1.66 4.04
C VAL A 12 7.62 -2.73 2.99
N LYS A 13 6.62 -3.59 2.77
CA LYS A 13 6.60 -4.59 1.71
C LYS A 13 5.45 -4.33 0.75
N ILE A 14 5.76 -4.34 -0.55
CA ILE A 14 4.81 -4.22 -1.64
C ILE A 14 4.89 -5.50 -2.49
N VAL A 15 3.74 -6.12 -2.74
CA VAL A 15 3.64 -7.35 -3.54
C VAL A 15 2.45 -7.23 -4.49
N VAL A 16 2.60 -7.70 -5.72
CA VAL A 16 1.47 -8.01 -6.59
C VAL A 16 1.39 -9.53 -6.72
N ASP A 17 0.27 -10.12 -6.32
CA ASP A 17 0.08 -11.57 -6.44
C ASP A 17 -0.54 -11.99 -7.78
N GLN A 18 -0.63 -13.31 -8.01
CA GLN A 18 -1.18 -13.90 -9.24
C GLN A 18 -2.65 -13.49 -9.51
N GLY A 19 -3.40 -13.11 -8.47
CA GLY A 19 -4.77 -12.63 -8.58
C GLY A 19 -4.88 -11.19 -9.07
N ARG A 20 -3.75 -10.53 -9.41
CA ARG A 20 -3.66 -9.09 -9.67
C ARG A 20 -4.08 -8.27 -8.45
N VAL A 21 -3.75 -8.73 -7.25
CA VAL A 21 -3.97 -7.98 -6.02
C VAL A 21 -2.67 -7.29 -5.62
N LEU A 22 -2.68 -5.96 -5.59
CA LEU A 22 -1.62 -5.17 -4.97
C LEU A 22 -1.81 -5.23 -3.45
N GLN A 23 -0.81 -5.74 -2.75
CA GLN A 23 -0.71 -5.74 -1.30
C GLN A 23 0.39 -4.78 -0.84
N ILE A 24 0.04 -3.89 0.09
CA ILE A 24 0.96 -3.01 0.81
C ILE A 24 0.87 -3.37 2.29
N SER A 25 1.98 -3.85 2.87
CA SER A 25 2.04 -4.27 4.26
C SER A 25 3.29 -3.76 4.96
N GLY A 26 3.25 -3.64 6.28
CA GLY A 26 4.40 -3.22 7.08
C GLY A 26 4.07 -3.16 8.57
N ASP A 27 5.00 -2.65 9.37
CA ASP A 27 4.83 -2.48 10.81
C ASP A 27 5.15 -1.03 11.23
N ARG A 28 4.17 -0.36 11.84
CA ARG A 28 4.34 1.00 12.36
C ARG A 28 4.84 0.91 13.80
N GLY A 29 6.15 1.03 13.99
CA GLY A 29 6.81 0.88 15.29
C GLY A 29 7.71 -0.35 15.40
N GLY A 30 8.17 -0.90 14.26
CA GLY A 30 9.16 -1.98 14.18
C GLY A 30 10.58 -1.54 14.55
N ALA A 31 11.60 -2.22 14.02
CA ALA A 31 13.02 -2.14 14.43
C ALA A 31 13.64 -0.72 14.48
N SER A 32 13.02 0.25 13.82
CA SER A 32 13.43 1.66 13.76
C SER A 32 12.81 2.56 14.85
N ASP A 33 11.76 2.11 15.54
CA ASP A 33 11.15 2.80 16.68
C ASP A 33 11.66 2.15 17.98
N HIS A 34 12.62 2.78 18.66
CA HIS A 34 13.13 2.36 19.98
C HIS A 34 12.08 2.42 21.11
N ARG A 35 10.79 2.42 20.77
CA ARG A 35 9.67 2.77 21.62
C ARG A 35 8.57 1.74 21.46
N GLU A 36 8.88 0.47 21.71
CA GLU A 36 7.84 -0.53 21.86
C GLU A 36 6.92 -0.12 23.03
N VAL A 37 5.60 -0.18 22.82
CA VAL A 37 4.64 -0.03 23.93
C VAL A 37 4.55 -1.40 24.60
N GLY A 38 5.20 -1.53 25.75
CA GLY A 38 5.08 -2.71 26.62
C GLY A 38 6.34 -3.51 26.84
N SER A 39 7.47 -3.19 26.19
CA SER A 39 8.78 -3.68 26.63
C SER A 39 9.51 -2.59 27.40
N GLU A 40 10.37 -3.03 28.32
CA GLU A 40 11.18 -2.24 29.27
C GLU A 40 12.22 -1.31 28.61
N ALA A 41 11.98 -0.88 27.36
CA ALA A 41 12.84 -0.02 26.56
C ALA A 41 12.55 1.48 26.71
N ALA A 42 11.71 1.87 27.69
CA ALA A 42 11.84 3.22 28.25
C ALA A 42 13.17 3.23 29.01
N LYS A 43 14.21 3.83 28.42
CA LYS A 43 15.45 4.13 29.15
C LYS A 43 15.06 4.81 30.46
N ASP A 44 15.70 4.38 31.53
CA ASP A 44 15.44 4.84 32.90
C ASP A 44 15.31 6.39 32.93
N GLY A 45 14.08 6.91 33.01
CA GLY A 45 13.76 8.35 32.92
C GLY A 45 12.69 8.78 31.91
N ASP A 46 12.39 8.01 30.86
CA ASP A 46 11.41 8.41 29.83
C ASP A 46 9.96 8.06 30.25
N LYS A 47 9.25 9.01 30.87
CA LYS A 47 7.83 8.87 31.20
C LYS A 47 6.93 9.46 30.11
N TRP A 48 6.18 8.58 29.44
CA TRP A 48 5.15 8.99 28.49
C TRP A 48 3.91 9.52 29.22
N HIS A 49 3.53 10.77 28.96
CA HIS A 49 2.28 11.34 29.49
C HIS A 49 1.06 10.93 28.66
N ARG A 50 1.23 10.71 27.36
CA ARG A 50 0.14 10.39 26.43
C ARG A 50 0.66 9.74 25.14
N ILE A 51 -0.11 8.80 24.61
CA ILE A 51 0.14 8.13 23.33
C ILE A 51 -1.14 8.25 22.50
N GLU A 52 -1.05 8.95 21.36
CA GLU A 52 -2.22 9.18 20.48
C GLU A 52 -2.11 8.43 19.14
N ARG A 53 -0.88 8.16 18.69
CA ARG A 53 -0.65 7.46 17.42
C ARG A 53 -0.63 5.96 17.67
N SER A 54 -1.46 5.24 16.92
CA SER A 54 -1.46 3.77 16.92
C SER A 54 -0.17 3.21 16.34
N ARG A 55 0.33 2.14 16.96
CA ARG A 55 1.44 1.31 16.47
C ARG A 55 0.92 -0.05 15.99
N GLY A 56 1.75 -0.76 15.25
CA GLY A 56 1.55 -2.15 14.87
C GLY A 56 1.44 -2.37 13.36
N LYS A 57 1.14 -3.63 13.03
CA LYS A 57 1.11 -4.14 11.67
C LYS A 57 -0.05 -3.55 10.88
N PHE A 58 0.21 -3.22 9.62
CA PHE A 58 -0.80 -2.80 8.66
C PHE A 58 -0.75 -3.66 7.40
N CYS A 59 -1.90 -3.85 6.78
CA CYS A 59 -2.04 -4.49 5.47
C CYS A 59 -3.20 -3.84 4.71
N ARG A 60 -2.94 -3.41 3.49
CA ARG A 60 -3.94 -2.90 2.54
C ARG A 60 -3.83 -3.67 1.24
N ARG A 61 -4.99 -4.06 0.67
CA ARG A 61 -5.08 -4.82 -0.58
C ARG A 61 -5.97 -4.12 -1.57
N PHE A 62 -5.55 -4.06 -2.83
CA PHE A 62 -6.28 -3.44 -3.93
C PHE A 62 -6.34 -4.40 -5.11
N GLN A 63 -7.55 -4.67 -5.61
CA GLN A 63 -7.71 -5.40 -6.86
C GLN A 63 -7.32 -4.49 -8.02
N LEU A 64 -6.35 -4.91 -8.83
CA LEU A 64 -5.96 -4.17 -10.02
C LEU A 64 -6.92 -4.46 -11.19
N PRO A 65 -7.20 -3.45 -12.03
CA PRO A 65 -7.98 -3.66 -13.25
C PRO A 65 -7.23 -4.55 -14.23
N GLN A 66 -7.96 -5.10 -15.20
CA GLN A 66 -7.37 -6.05 -16.15
C GLN A 66 -6.25 -5.45 -17.01
N ASN A 67 -6.31 -4.16 -17.27
CA ASN A 67 -5.33 -3.44 -18.09
C ASN A 67 -4.21 -2.79 -17.27
N ALA A 68 -4.03 -3.14 -16.00
CA ALA A 68 -2.88 -2.67 -15.22
C ALA A 68 -1.61 -3.44 -15.61
N GLU A 69 -0.51 -2.74 -15.84
CA GLU A 69 0.81 -3.34 -16.08
C GLU A 69 1.51 -3.58 -14.74
N ALA A 70 1.27 -4.76 -14.17
CA ALA A 70 1.81 -5.14 -12.86
C ALA A 70 3.35 -5.25 -12.86
N ASP A 71 3.98 -5.52 -14.00
CA ASP A 71 5.43 -5.65 -14.11
C ASP A 71 6.14 -4.27 -14.10
N GLU A 72 5.40 -3.19 -14.37
CA GLU A 72 5.93 -1.81 -14.42
C GLU A 72 5.61 -1.00 -13.15
N VAL A 73 5.34 -1.68 -12.03
CA VAL A 73 5.04 -1.01 -10.75
C VAL A 73 6.24 -0.19 -10.29
N LYS A 74 6.00 1.11 -10.03
CA LYS A 74 6.99 2.02 -9.42
C LYS A 74 6.52 2.45 -8.04
N ALA A 75 7.42 2.44 -7.07
CA ALA A 75 7.14 2.91 -5.72
C ALA A 75 8.19 3.93 -5.27
N ASN A 76 7.73 5.00 -4.64
CA ASN A 76 8.59 6.01 -4.04
C ASN A 76 8.00 6.42 -2.68
N MET A 77 8.88 6.67 -1.71
CA MET A 77 8.49 7.15 -0.39
C MET A 77 9.19 8.48 -0.12
N GLU A 78 8.40 9.50 0.19
CA GLU A 78 8.88 10.86 0.44
C GLU A 78 8.04 11.48 1.57
N ASN A 79 8.68 12.13 2.54
CA ASN A 79 8.03 12.83 3.65
C ASN A 79 6.97 11.98 4.40
N GLY A 80 7.24 10.68 4.56
CA GLY A 80 6.32 9.76 5.22
C GLY A 80 5.11 9.34 4.38
N VAL A 81 5.11 9.59 3.07
CA VAL A 81 4.04 9.19 2.15
C VAL A 81 4.59 8.20 1.13
N LEU A 82 3.93 7.04 1.01
CA LEU A 82 4.21 6.06 -0.02
C LEU A 82 3.32 6.30 -1.25
N LYS A 83 3.97 6.53 -2.39
CA LYS A 83 3.34 6.63 -3.70
C LYS A 83 3.66 5.39 -4.52
N VAL A 84 2.61 4.67 -4.92
CA VAL A 84 2.67 3.52 -5.83
C VAL A 84 2.00 3.90 -7.14
N ILE A 85 2.71 3.73 -8.25
CA ILE A 85 2.26 4.04 -9.60
C ILE A 85 2.24 2.73 -10.38
N ILE A 86 1.09 2.45 -11.00
CA ILE A 86 0.88 1.27 -11.83
C ILE A 86 0.34 1.78 -13.17
N PRO A 87 1.14 1.71 -14.24
CA PRO A 87 0.69 2.07 -15.58
C PRO A 87 -0.51 1.24 -16.00
N LYS A 88 -1.30 1.79 -16.93
CA LYS A 88 -2.40 1.08 -17.57
C LYS A 88 -2.13 0.98 -19.06
N GLN A 89 -2.36 -0.20 -19.61
CA GLN A 89 -2.41 -0.41 -21.05
C GLN A 89 -3.54 0.41 -21.66
N GLU A 90 -3.23 1.04 -22.78
CA GLU A 90 -4.24 1.62 -23.65
C GLU A 90 -5.14 0.50 -24.19
N MET A 91 -6.38 0.47 -23.72
CA MET A 91 -7.40 -0.38 -24.31
C MET A 91 -8.08 0.37 -25.44
N LYS A 92 -8.22 -0.28 -26.61
CA LYS A 92 -9.09 0.24 -27.67
C LYS A 92 -10.48 0.45 -27.09
N LYS A 93 -11.03 1.65 -27.25
CA LYS A 93 -12.41 1.93 -26.85
C LYS A 93 -13.32 0.95 -27.59
N PRO A 94 -14.29 0.30 -26.91
CA PRO A 94 -15.18 -0.62 -27.58
C PRO A 94 -15.92 0.13 -28.69
N GLU A 95 -15.75 -0.33 -29.93
CA GLU A 95 -16.53 0.15 -31.06
C GLU A 95 -17.98 -0.30 -30.86
N LYS A 96 -18.92 0.65 -30.97
CA LYS A 96 -20.35 0.32 -30.86
C LYS A 96 -20.72 -0.55 -32.06
N LYS A 97 -21.12 -1.80 -31.80
CA LYS A 97 -21.77 -2.64 -32.81
C LYS A 97 -23.27 -2.48 -32.68
N VAL A 98 -23.92 -2.03 -33.75
CA VAL A 98 -25.37 -2.10 -33.90
C VAL A 98 -25.69 -3.57 -34.23
N ILE A 99 -26.59 -4.18 -33.46
CA ILE A 99 -27.05 -5.55 -33.70
C ILE A 99 -28.45 -5.43 -34.30
N GLU A 100 -28.63 -5.96 -35.49
CA GLU A 100 -29.94 -6.04 -36.15
C GLU A 100 -30.73 -7.23 -35.59
N ILE A 101 -32.05 -7.05 -35.46
CA ILE A 101 -32.98 -8.09 -34.99
C ILE A 101 -33.57 -8.76 -36.23
N GLU A 102 -33.40 -10.08 -36.37
CA GLU A 102 -34.04 -10.86 -37.43
C GLU A 102 -35.48 -11.24 -37.03
N GLU A 103 -36.43 -11.03 -37.93
CA GLU A 103 -37.80 -11.55 -37.82
C GLU A 103 -37.92 -12.90 -38.55
N LYS A 104 -38.79 -13.77 -38.04
CA LYS A 104 -39.00 -15.14 -38.52
C LYS A 104 -40.18 -15.26 -39.47
#